data_AF-A0A085ZYZ4-F1
#
_entry.id   AF-A0A085ZYZ4-F1
#
_cell.length_a   1.000
_cell.length_b   1.000
_cell.length_c   1.000
_cell.angle_alpha   90.00
_cell.angle_beta   90.00
_cell.angle_gamma   90.00
#
_symmetry.space_group_name_H-M   'P 1'
#
loop_
_entity.id
_entity.type
_entity.pdbx_description
1 polymer ?
#
loop_
_entity_poly.entity_id
_entity_poly.type
_entity_poly.pdbx_seq_one_letter_code
_entity_poly.pdbx_strand_id
1 'polypeptide(L)'
;MKLMKPNKFLFLLFLVNFSFAQYNTTAKIKAVTSTGLNKIVLPPAIRSASKEDLSDFRIFDSKGIEVPYFVARNEKETFSNSFEEYSIVSKTVIPNKSSSVIIANPSTKSINQISLFIANSDVVKTYSLSGSNDQKEWFGLSNAQNLSDLNSDDKTNVIKTISFPLSSYQFLKIDFDDKKTLPINILKAGNYTQQVKNNSLQEIIPKSSSLTQLTAEKKTKIHIVFDAPQIIDQITFDISKPEFYKRDVTIYKNATRKVKRKTETYEENITYFELNSDTKNTFNVPQIFEKEIYISIDNQDNPPLGVGEIKFYQIPVSIVTSLNANENYTIKTGNNNLNEPQYDLSNFKNSISANLPEASISEIKQIASADTTIQNKSFWQQSWFMWICIIIGGIAILYFTASLVKDMKKE
;
A
#
# COMPACT_ATOMS: atom_id res chain seq x y z
N MET A 1 -32.12 -14.63 -65.72
CA MET A 1 -31.58 -14.03 -64.49
C MET A 1 -31.92 -14.96 -63.32
N LYS A 2 -31.01 -15.87 -62.94
CA LYS A 2 -31.23 -16.84 -61.84
C LYS A 2 -30.73 -16.20 -60.54
N LEU A 3 -31.64 -15.98 -59.59
CA LEU A 3 -31.30 -15.53 -58.24
C LEU A 3 -30.47 -16.61 -57.53
N MET A 4 -29.27 -16.23 -57.10
CA MET A 4 -28.36 -17.05 -56.30
C MET A 4 -28.92 -17.14 -54.88
N LYS A 5 -29.20 -18.35 -54.39
CA LYS A 5 -29.60 -18.58 -53.00
C LYS A 5 -28.40 -18.30 -52.08
N PRO A 6 -28.56 -17.55 -50.98
CA PRO A 6 -27.46 -17.35 -50.04
C PRO A 6 -27.16 -18.68 -49.33
N ASN A 7 -25.88 -19.05 -49.35
CA ASN A 7 -25.34 -20.23 -48.67
C ASN A 7 -25.60 -20.13 -47.16
N LYS A 8 -26.49 -20.98 -46.62
CA LYS A 8 -26.73 -21.13 -45.17
C LYS A 8 -25.51 -21.63 -44.38
N PHE A 9 -24.41 -21.95 -45.07
CA PHE A 9 -23.18 -22.44 -44.46
C PHE A 9 -22.30 -21.32 -43.88
N LEU A 10 -22.52 -20.05 -44.25
CA LEU A 10 -21.69 -18.93 -43.76
C LEU A 10 -22.17 -18.34 -42.42
N PHE A 11 -23.33 -18.75 -41.91
CA PHE A 11 -23.91 -18.19 -40.68
C PHE A 11 -23.53 -18.95 -39.40
N LEU A 12 -22.79 -20.06 -39.52
CA LEU A 12 -22.39 -20.92 -38.39
C LEU A 12 -20.96 -20.64 -37.87
N LEU A 13 -20.38 -19.48 -38.22
CA LEU A 13 -19.02 -19.08 -37.82
C LEU A 13 -18.98 -17.87 -36.86
N PHE A 14 -20.15 -17.45 -36.35
CA PHE A 14 -20.28 -16.51 -35.24
C PHE A 14 -20.61 -17.25 -33.92
N LEU A 15 -19.98 -18.40 -33.68
CA LEU A 15 -19.87 -18.92 -32.32
C LEU A 15 -18.92 -17.99 -31.57
N VAL A 16 -19.55 -17.14 -30.76
CA VAL A 16 -18.95 -16.14 -29.92
C VAL A 16 -17.80 -16.77 -29.13
N ASN A 17 -16.57 -16.37 -29.47
CA ASN A 17 -15.43 -16.54 -28.57
C ASN A 17 -15.65 -15.59 -27.39
N PHE A 18 -16.55 -15.95 -26.47
CA PHE A 18 -16.45 -15.46 -25.11
C PHE A 18 -15.23 -16.15 -24.52
N SER A 19 -14.06 -15.55 -24.74
CA SER A 19 -12.91 -15.82 -23.88
C SER A 19 -13.35 -15.41 -22.48
N PHE A 20 -13.83 -16.38 -21.69
CA PHE A 20 -13.97 -16.21 -20.26
C PHE A 20 -12.61 -15.75 -19.76
N ALA A 21 -12.55 -14.51 -19.29
CA ALA A 21 -11.30 -13.94 -18.84
C ALA A 21 -10.80 -14.81 -17.66
N GLN A 22 -9.73 -15.57 -17.91
CA GLN A 22 -9.26 -16.58 -16.98
C GLN A 22 -8.53 -15.88 -15.83
N TYR A 23 -8.95 -16.18 -14.60
CA TYR A 23 -8.18 -15.83 -13.40
C TYR A 23 -6.96 -16.73 -13.34
N ASN A 24 -5.78 -16.16 -13.09
CA ASN A 24 -4.55 -16.93 -12.95
C ASN A 24 -4.33 -17.41 -11.50
N THR A 25 -5.04 -16.86 -10.52
CA THR A 25 -4.83 -17.16 -9.11
C THR A 25 -6.15 -17.36 -8.39
N THR A 26 -6.22 -18.43 -7.58
CA THR A 26 -7.37 -18.74 -6.73
C THR A 26 -6.92 -18.96 -5.30
N ALA A 27 -7.77 -18.66 -4.33
CA ALA A 27 -7.53 -18.93 -2.92
C ALA A 27 -8.85 -19.16 -2.17
N LYS A 28 -8.78 -19.62 -0.93
CA LYS A 28 -9.94 -19.76 -0.04
C LYS A 28 -9.85 -18.79 1.13
N ILE A 29 -11.01 -18.41 1.67
CA ILE A 29 -11.09 -17.72 2.97
C ILE A 29 -11.31 -18.80 4.03
N LYS A 30 -10.52 -18.78 5.12
CA LYS A 30 -10.73 -19.69 6.25
C LYS A 30 -12.12 -19.45 6.86
N ALA A 31 -12.78 -20.52 7.28
CA ALA A 31 -14.11 -20.45 7.85
C ALA A 31 -14.16 -19.50 9.06
N VAL A 32 -15.15 -18.61 9.06
CA VAL A 32 -15.39 -17.67 10.16
C VAL A 32 -16.40 -18.24 11.16
N THR A 33 -16.25 -17.86 12.43
CA THR A 33 -17.10 -18.35 13.53
C THR A 33 -18.38 -17.53 13.73
N SER A 34 -18.42 -16.28 13.25
CA SER A 34 -19.57 -15.39 13.37
C SER A 34 -19.89 -14.73 12.05
N THR A 35 -21.19 -14.63 11.75
CA THR A 35 -21.70 -13.95 10.56
C THR A 35 -21.61 -12.43 10.74
N GLY A 36 -21.08 -11.73 9.74
CA GLY A 36 -21.00 -10.28 9.77
C GLY A 36 -19.89 -9.71 8.89
N LEU A 37 -19.60 -8.42 9.06
CA LEU A 37 -18.48 -7.77 8.40
C LEU A 37 -17.16 -8.29 8.99
N ASN A 38 -16.26 -8.72 8.11
CA ASN A 38 -14.95 -9.22 8.46
C ASN A 38 -13.89 -8.45 7.67
N LYS A 39 -12.73 -8.25 8.29
CA LYS A 39 -11.54 -7.69 7.67
C LYS A 39 -10.59 -8.80 7.27
N ILE A 40 -10.13 -8.80 6.03
CA ILE A 40 -9.18 -9.76 5.49
C ILE A 40 -7.94 -9.00 5.04
N VAL A 41 -6.82 -9.19 5.73
CA VAL A 41 -5.55 -8.62 5.27
C VAL A 41 -5.02 -9.49 4.12
N LEU A 42 -4.74 -8.88 2.97
CA LEU A 42 -4.25 -9.60 1.80
C LEU A 42 -2.79 -10.04 2.03
N PRO A 43 -2.45 -11.34 1.89
CA PRO A 43 -1.06 -11.80 1.93
C PRO A 43 -0.25 -11.31 0.72
N PRO A 44 1.09 -11.22 0.83
CA PRO A 44 1.96 -10.81 -0.27
C PRO A 44 1.75 -11.62 -1.56
N ALA A 45 1.48 -12.92 -1.45
CA ALA A 45 1.20 -13.78 -2.60
C ALA A 45 -0.08 -13.39 -3.38
N ILE A 46 -1.13 -12.90 -2.70
CA ILE A 46 -2.34 -12.40 -3.37
C ILE A 46 -2.08 -11.02 -3.97
N ARG A 47 -1.38 -10.15 -3.24
CA ARG A 47 -0.99 -8.82 -3.75
C ARG A 47 -0.11 -8.92 -5.00
N SER A 48 0.84 -9.87 -5.00
CA SER A 48 1.71 -10.22 -6.12
C SER A 48 0.95 -10.67 -7.36
N ALA A 49 -0.12 -11.44 -7.17
CA ALA A 49 -0.91 -12.01 -8.25
C ALA A 49 -2.00 -11.07 -8.80
N SER A 50 -2.35 -10.00 -8.07
CA SER A 50 -3.43 -9.09 -8.43
C SER A 50 -2.90 -7.86 -9.16
N LYS A 51 -3.78 -7.12 -9.83
CA LYS A 51 -3.47 -5.75 -10.24
C LYS A 51 -3.17 -4.89 -9.01
N GLU A 52 -2.32 -3.89 -9.19
CA GLU A 52 -1.93 -2.96 -8.12
C GLU A 52 -3.15 -2.30 -7.46
N ASP A 53 -4.11 -1.88 -8.29
CA ASP A 53 -5.38 -1.27 -7.91
C ASP A 53 -6.42 -2.26 -7.34
N LEU A 54 -6.15 -3.57 -7.40
CA LEU A 54 -7.04 -4.68 -7.02
C LEU A 54 -8.35 -4.74 -7.81
N SER A 55 -8.40 -4.12 -9.00
CA SER A 55 -9.59 -4.09 -9.83
C SER A 55 -10.00 -5.48 -10.37
N ASP A 56 -9.09 -6.45 -10.39
CA ASP A 56 -9.30 -7.83 -10.83
C ASP A 56 -9.62 -8.83 -9.71
N PHE A 57 -9.53 -8.40 -8.45
CA PHE A 57 -9.83 -9.22 -7.30
C PHE A 57 -11.34 -9.51 -7.22
N ARG A 58 -11.75 -10.74 -6.91
CA ARG A 58 -13.15 -11.11 -6.70
C ARG A 58 -13.29 -12.14 -5.58
N ILE A 59 -14.39 -12.04 -4.83
CA ILE A 59 -14.79 -13.02 -3.82
C ILE A 59 -16.08 -13.69 -4.30
N PHE A 60 -16.13 -15.01 -4.23
CA PHE A 60 -17.30 -15.82 -4.56
C PHE A 60 -17.70 -16.68 -3.37
N ASP A 61 -19.00 -16.81 -3.15
CA ASP A 61 -19.58 -17.73 -2.18
C ASP A 61 -19.54 -19.18 -2.67
N SER A 62 -20.11 -20.08 -1.88
CA SER A 62 -20.18 -21.51 -2.18
C SER A 62 -21.02 -21.84 -3.43
N LYS A 63 -21.91 -20.93 -3.85
CA LYS A 63 -22.78 -21.03 -5.02
C LYS A 63 -22.17 -20.37 -6.26
N GLY A 64 -21.00 -19.76 -6.14
CA GLY A 64 -20.35 -19.02 -7.22
C GLY A 64 -20.94 -17.61 -7.43
N ILE A 65 -21.69 -17.09 -6.46
CA ILE A 65 -22.21 -15.73 -6.47
C ILE A 65 -21.15 -14.79 -5.92
N GLU A 66 -20.96 -13.66 -6.60
CA GLU A 66 -19.99 -12.64 -6.20
C GLU A 66 -20.41 -11.95 -4.90
N VAL A 67 -19.49 -11.86 -3.95
CA VAL A 67 -19.72 -11.27 -2.63
C VAL A 67 -19.18 -9.83 -2.61
N PRO A 68 -20.02 -8.83 -2.29
CA PRO A 68 -19.59 -7.45 -2.18
C PRO A 68 -18.45 -7.23 -1.18
N TYR A 69 -17.51 -6.37 -1.54
CA TYR A 69 -16.40 -5.99 -0.68
C TYR A 69 -15.95 -4.55 -0.96
N PHE A 70 -15.10 -3.99 -0.10
CA PHE A 70 -14.31 -2.81 -0.45
C PHE A 70 -12.87 -2.95 -0.02
N VAL A 71 -11.97 -2.27 -0.74
CA VAL A 71 -10.56 -2.18 -0.39
C VAL A 71 -10.37 -1.13 0.69
N ALA A 72 -9.91 -1.56 1.86
CA ALA A 72 -9.42 -0.73 2.94
C ALA A 72 -7.89 -0.62 2.80
N ARG A 73 -7.44 0.41 2.08
CA ARG A 73 -6.02 0.78 2.06
C ARG A 73 -5.73 1.47 3.39
N ASN A 74 -4.75 0.95 4.11
CA ASN A 74 -4.24 1.67 5.26
C ASN A 74 -3.58 2.94 4.72
N GLU A 75 -4.19 4.10 4.96
CA GLU A 75 -3.50 5.36 4.72
C GLU A 75 -2.21 5.35 5.54
N LYS A 76 -1.10 5.78 4.93
CA LYS A 76 0.17 5.99 5.63
C LYS A 76 -0.14 6.76 6.90
N GLU A 77 0.13 6.14 8.04
CA GLU A 77 -0.09 6.73 9.36
C GLU A 77 -1.43 7.45 9.47
N THR A 78 -2.54 6.72 9.48
CA THR A 78 -3.76 7.30 10.03
C THR A 78 -3.47 7.58 11.50
N PHE A 79 -3.08 8.81 11.81
CA PHE A 79 -3.04 9.33 13.17
C PHE A 79 -4.45 9.19 13.71
N SER A 80 -4.71 8.09 14.41
CA SER A 80 -5.87 7.96 15.25
C SER A 80 -5.66 8.96 16.38
N ASN A 81 -6.17 10.18 16.19
CA ASN A 81 -6.25 11.20 17.22
C ASN A 81 -7.28 10.75 18.27
N SER A 82 -6.95 9.74 19.07
CA SER A 82 -7.74 9.39 20.24
C SER A 82 -7.55 10.50 21.27
N PHE A 83 -8.63 11.21 21.58
CA PHE A 83 -8.63 12.20 22.63
C PHE A 83 -8.66 11.49 23.99
N GLU A 84 -7.54 11.53 24.70
CA GLU A 84 -7.46 11.12 26.11
C GLU A 84 -8.00 12.27 26.96
N GLU A 85 -9.26 12.15 27.39
CA GLU A 85 -9.92 13.14 28.23
C GLU A 85 -9.31 13.12 29.64
N TYR A 86 -8.91 14.30 30.12
CA TYR A 86 -8.35 14.51 31.45
C TYR A 86 -9.43 15.07 32.38
N SER A 87 -9.39 14.66 33.64
CA SER A 87 -10.38 15.11 34.62
C SER A 87 -10.18 16.58 34.97
N ILE A 88 -11.23 17.39 34.77
CA ILE A 88 -11.29 18.75 35.32
C ILE A 88 -11.64 18.64 36.81
N VAL A 89 -10.67 18.96 37.67
CA VAL A 89 -10.78 18.84 39.13
C VAL A 89 -11.57 19.99 39.73
N SER A 90 -11.39 21.20 39.20
CA SER A 90 -12.03 22.40 39.73
C SER A 90 -12.17 23.48 38.66
N LYS A 91 -13.23 24.27 38.81
CA LYS A 91 -13.44 25.53 38.10
C LYS A 91 -13.84 26.59 39.12
N THR A 92 -13.11 27.70 39.16
CA THR A 92 -13.41 28.81 40.07
C THR A 92 -13.53 30.10 39.28
N VAL A 93 -14.39 31.00 39.74
CA VAL A 93 -14.58 32.32 39.14
C VAL A 93 -14.53 33.34 40.25
N ILE A 94 -13.66 34.33 40.10
CA ILE A 94 -13.63 35.54 40.90
C ILE A 94 -14.18 36.66 40.01
N PRO A 95 -15.40 37.15 40.30
CA PRO A 95 -16.07 38.15 39.46
C PRO A 95 -15.17 39.35 39.15
N ASN A 96 -15.18 39.77 37.88
CA ASN A 96 -14.42 40.92 37.35
C ASN A 96 -12.91 40.86 37.59
N LYS A 97 -12.34 39.67 37.83
CA LYS A 97 -10.91 39.50 38.10
C LYS A 97 -10.30 38.34 37.31
N SER A 98 -10.74 37.12 37.57
CA SER A 98 -10.13 35.93 36.97
C SER A 98 -11.00 34.70 37.11
N SER A 99 -10.81 33.74 36.22
CA SER A 99 -11.33 32.39 36.34
C SER A 99 -10.19 31.39 36.26
N SER A 100 -10.29 30.30 37.01
CA SER A 100 -9.26 29.28 37.07
C SER A 100 -9.86 27.91 36.78
N VAL A 101 -9.13 27.09 36.02
CA VAL A 101 -9.47 25.69 35.77
C VAL A 101 -8.29 24.82 36.17
N ILE A 102 -8.54 23.82 37.02
CA ILE A 102 -7.55 22.83 37.46
C ILE A 102 -7.85 21.51 36.76
N ILE A 103 -6.84 20.94 36.10
CA ILE A 103 -6.93 19.70 35.32
C ILE A 103 -5.94 18.70 35.89
N ALA A 104 -6.40 17.47 36.15
CA ALA A 104 -5.54 16.38 36.59
C ALA A 104 -4.87 15.72 35.39
N ASN A 105 -3.54 15.65 35.42
CA ASN A 105 -2.74 14.91 34.46
C ASN A 105 -2.74 13.41 34.84
N PRO A 106 -3.20 12.50 33.98
CA PRO A 106 -3.21 11.07 34.28
C PRO A 106 -1.80 10.55 34.59
N SER A 107 -1.64 9.99 35.80
CA SER A 107 -0.45 9.31 36.33
C SER A 107 0.90 9.85 35.84
N THR A 108 1.21 11.12 36.16
CA THR A 108 2.54 11.75 36.02
C THR A 108 3.19 11.70 34.63
N LYS A 109 2.39 11.52 33.56
CA LYS A 109 2.90 11.56 32.19
C LYS A 109 3.59 12.91 31.94
N SER A 110 4.81 12.88 31.40
CA SER A 110 5.46 14.10 30.91
C SER A 110 4.69 14.63 29.69
N ILE A 111 4.05 15.77 29.84
CA ILE A 111 3.26 16.44 28.80
C ILE A 111 3.81 17.86 28.56
N ASN A 112 3.69 18.32 27.33
CA ASN A 112 4.12 19.66 26.90
C ASN A 112 2.99 20.43 26.19
N GLN A 113 1.79 19.88 26.19
CA GLN A 113 0.61 20.50 25.64
C GLN A 113 -0.66 19.98 26.32
N ILE A 114 -1.75 20.73 26.18
CA ILE A 114 -3.10 20.32 26.56
C ILE A 114 -4.12 20.90 25.59
N SER A 115 -5.06 20.10 25.13
CA SER A 115 -6.18 20.50 24.28
C SER A 115 -7.43 20.77 25.11
N LEU A 116 -8.02 21.95 24.93
CA LEU A 116 -9.26 22.37 25.57
C LEU A 116 -10.39 22.42 24.55
N PHE A 117 -11.54 21.86 24.92
CA PHE A 117 -12.80 22.08 24.22
C PHE A 117 -13.48 23.26 24.89
N ILE A 118 -13.66 24.35 24.17
CA ILE A 118 -14.19 25.61 24.68
C ILE A 118 -15.52 25.86 24.00
N ALA A 119 -16.55 26.23 24.76
CA ALA A 119 -17.83 26.62 24.17
C ALA A 119 -17.61 27.76 23.17
N ASN A 120 -18.27 27.67 22.01
CA ASN A 120 -18.12 28.65 20.94
C ASN A 120 -18.41 30.07 21.46
N SER A 121 -17.43 30.98 21.33
CA SER A 121 -17.52 32.34 21.85
C SER A 121 -16.58 33.28 21.09
N ASP A 122 -17.04 34.49 20.75
CA ASP A 122 -16.19 35.50 20.12
C ASP A 122 -15.46 36.36 21.17
N VAL A 123 -14.46 35.77 21.81
CA VAL A 123 -13.69 36.40 22.90
C VAL A 123 -12.20 36.08 22.77
N VAL A 124 -11.36 37.05 23.09
CA VAL A 124 -9.91 36.84 23.29
C VAL A 124 -9.60 36.88 24.79
N LYS A 125 -8.83 35.90 25.26
CA LYS A 125 -8.42 35.77 26.66
C LYS A 125 -6.90 35.80 26.80
N THR A 126 -6.42 36.46 27.84
CA THR A 126 -5.04 36.28 28.32
C THR A 126 -5.07 35.26 29.45
N TYR A 127 -4.10 34.34 29.48
CA TYR A 127 -4.01 33.32 30.52
C TYR A 127 -2.57 33.05 30.97
N SER A 128 -2.46 32.47 32.16
CA SER A 128 -1.21 31.93 32.71
C SER A 128 -1.41 30.47 33.10
N LEU A 129 -0.34 29.68 32.96
CA LEU A 129 -0.34 28.26 33.26
C LEU A 129 0.63 27.98 34.40
N SER A 130 0.19 27.21 35.38
CA SER A 130 1.02 26.73 36.47
C SER A 130 0.82 25.23 36.70
N GLY A 131 1.83 24.57 37.27
CA GLY A 131 1.80 23.16 37.63
C GLY A 131 1.96 22.96 39.13
N SER A 132 1.36 21.89 39.66
CA SER A 132 1.43 21.49 41.06
C SER A 132 1.37 19.96 41.19
N ASN A 133 1.97 19.42 42.25
CA ASN A 133 1.84 18.01 42.62
C ASN A 133 0.86 17.78 43.80
N ASP A 134 0.48 18.83 44.53
CA ASP A 134 -0.30 18.72 45.76
C ASP A 134 -1.50 19.69 45.83
N GLN A 135 -1.71 20.47 44.76
CA GLN A 135 -2.68 21.56 44.63
C GLN A 135 -2.49 22.73 45.62
N LYS A 136 -1.41 22.73 46.42
CA LYS A 136 -1.09 23.76 47.41
C LYS A 136 0.00 24.67 46.90
N GLU A 137 1.11 24.10 46.43
CA GLU A 137 2.23 24.84 45.86
C GLU A 137 2.15 24.83 44.33
N TRP A 138 2.21 26.01 43.72
CA TRP A 138 2.04 26.19 42.28
C TRP A 138 3.29 26.86 41.67
N PHE A 139 3.80 26.28 40.59
CA PHE A 139 4.99 26.75 39.89
C PHE A 139 4.62 27.16 38.46
N GLY A 140 5.10 28.30 38.00
CA GLY A 140 4.76 28.83 36.67
C GLY A 140 5.34 27.99 35.53
N LEU A 141 4.51 27.65 34.54
CA LEU A 141 4.91 26.98 33.30
C LEU A 141 4.92 27.93 32.10
N SER A 142 3.94 28.84 32.04
CA SER A 142 3.90 29.93 31.06
C SER A 142 3.11 31.11 31.62
N ASN A 143 3.44 32.33 31.19
CA ASN A 143 2.80 33.54 31.69
C ASN A 143 2.28 34.42 30.55
N ALA A 144 1.16 35.11 30.78
CA ALA A 144 0.58 36.14 29.90
C ALA A 144 0.44 35.71 28.42
N GLN A 145 -0.01 34.49 28.20
CA GLN A 145 -0.27 33.95 26.86
C GLN A 145 -1.64 34.39 26.37
N ASN A 146 -1.83 34.49 25.05
CA ASN A 146 -3.11 34.84 24.45
C ASN A 146 -3.82 33.62 23.88
N LEU A 147 -5.13 33.59 24.07
CA LEU A 147 -6.05 32.58 23.57
C LEU A 147 -7.11 33.29 22.73
N SER A 148 -7.01 33.12 21.42
CA SER A 148 -7.84 33.78 20.39
C SER A 148 -8.57 32.75 19.51
N ASP A 149 -9.35 33.25 18.55
CA ASP A 149 -10.14 32.50 17.56
C ASP A 149 -10.98 31.42 18.23
N LEU A 150 -11.75 31.87 19.24
CA LEU A 150 -12.61 31.02 20.05
C LEU A 150 -14.00 30.82 19.41
N ASN A 151 -14.19 31.31 18.19
CA ASN A 151 -15.44 31.24 17.43
C ASN A 151 -15.38 30.22 16.28
N SER A 152 -16.53 29.67 15.93
CA SER A 152 -16.73 28.79 14.77
C SER A 152 -18.14 29.01 14.20
N ASP A 153 -18.30 28.99 12.88
CA ASP A 153 -19.59 29.18 12.21
C ASP A 153 -20.39 27.88 12.10
N ASP A 154 -19.74 26.73 12.28
CA ASP A 154 -20.26 25.39 12.01
C ASP A 154 -20.42 24.51 13.26
N LYS A 155 -19.86 24.91 14.42
CA LYS A 155 -19.85 24.10 15.64
C LYS A 155 -20.24 24.90 16.89
N THR A 156 -20.70 24.20 17.91
CA THR A 156 -21.02 24.79 19.24
C THR A 156 -19.81 24.83 20.17
N ASN A 157 -18.65 24.38 19.71
CA ASN A 157 -17.39 24.43 20.44
C ASN A 157 -16.20 24.58 19.48
N VAL A 158 -15.09 25.03 20.05
CA VAL A 158 -13.79 25.11 19.41
C VAL A 158 -12.77 24.31 20.22
N ILE A 159 -11.74 23.81 19.53
CA ILE A 159 -10.66 23.07 20.17
C ILE A 159 -9.42 23.92 20.11
N LYS A 160 -8.81 24.18 21.27
CA LYS A 160 -7.57 24.95 21.37
C LYS A 160 -6.50 24.14 22.09
N THR A 161 -5.40 23.90 21.39
CA THR A 161 -4.23 23.27 21.97
C THR A 161 -3.29 24.34 22.50
N ILE A 162 -2.94 24.18 23.76
CA ILE A 162 -2.05 25.08 24.49
C ILE A 162 -0.74 24.35 24.76
N SER A 163 0.39 24.92 24.35
CA SER A 163 1.72 24.33 24.55
C SER A 163 2.46 24.99 25.71
N PHE A 164 3.31 24.22 26.38
CA PHE A 164 4.12 24.64 27.53
C PHE A 164 5.39 23.76 27.64
N PRO A 165 6.41 24.15 28.43
CA PRO A 165 7.60 23.33 28.63
C PRO A 165 7.24 21.92 29.13
N LEU A 166 7.98 20.90 28.68
CA LEU A 166 7.76 19.51 29.08
C LEU A 166 7.73 19.38 30.61
N SER A 167 6.63 18.87 31.15
CA SER A 167 6.35 18.86 32.58
C SER A 167 5.65 17.58 33.02
N SER A 168 5.95 17.11 34.23
CA SER A 168 5.35 15.93 34.86
C SER A 168 4.42 16.27 36.04
N TYR A 169 4.04 17.54 36.22
CA TYR A 169 3.15 17.94 37.31
C TYR A 169 1.82 17.18 37.28
N GLN A 170 1.34 16.77 38.45
CA GLN A 170 0.08 16.01 38.60
C GLN A 170 -1.15 16.88 38.29
N PHE A 171 -1.07 18.19 38.52
CA PHE A 171 -2.14 19.14 38.29
C PHE A 171 -1.64 20.31 37.47
N LEU A 172 -2.42 20.70 36.47
CA LEU A 172 -2.23 21.92 35.70
C LEU A 172 -3.34 22.91 36.06
N LYS A 173 -2.99 24.16 36.31
CA LYS A 173 -3.94 25.25 36.56
C LYS A 173 -3.76 26.33 35.50
N ILE A 174 -4.88 26.63 34.83
CA ILE A 174 -4.98 27.72 33.87
C ILE A 174 -5.77 28.84 34.51
N ASP A 175 -5.14 30.00 34.66
CA ASP A 175 -5.75 31.21 35.18
C ASP A 175 -6.00 32.18 34.02
N PHE A 176 -7.27 32.53 33.78
CA PHE A 176 -7.70 33.47 32.74
C PHE A 176 -7.89 34.88 33.35
N ASP A 177 -7.45 35.91 32.62
CA ASP A 177 -7.75 37.30 32.95
C ASP A 177 -9.16 37.66 32.49
N ASP A 178 -10.03 37.96 33.46
CA ASP A 178 -11.44 38.30 33.26
C ASP A 178 -11.74 39.77 33.60
N LYS A 179 -10.72 40.64 33.72
CA LYS A 179 -10.93 42.06 34.06
C LYS A 179 -11.68 42.82 32.98
N LYS A 180 -11.51 42.44 31.71
CA LYS A 180 -12.09 43.11 30.55
C LYS A 180 -13.15 42.28 29.82
N THR A 181 -13.29 41.01 30.17
CA THR A 181 -14.14 40.04 29.46
C THR A 181 -14.71 39.01 30.45
N LEU A 182 -15.92 38.49 30.18
CA LEU A 182 -16.52 37.45 31.03
C LEU A 182 -15.79 36.10 30.89
N PRO A 183 -15.85 35.20 31.90
CA PRO A 183 -15.21 33.89 31.86
C PRO A 183 -15.62 33.06 30.63
N ILE A 184 -14.68 32.25 30.11
CA ILE A 184 -14.97 31.27 29.06
C ILE A 184 -15.39 29.93 29.65
N ASN A 185 -16.23 29.17 28.92
CA ASN A 185 -16.70 27.86 29.39
C ASN A 185 -15.84 26.73 28.79
N ILE A 186 -14.97 26.15 29.62
CA ILE A 186 -14.17 24.97 29.26
C ILE A 186 -15.04 23.71 29.41
N LEU A 187 -15.40 23.07 28.31
CA LEU A 187 -16.24 21.88 28.30
C LEU A 187 -15.45 20.62 28.67
N LYS A 188 -14.27 20.46 28.06
CA LYS A 188 -13.37 19.31 28.26
C LYS A 188 -11.91 19.74 28.20
N ALA A 189 -11.06 18.96 28.83
CA ALA A 189 -9.61 19.08 28.72
C ALA A 189 -9.01 17.71 28.50
N GLY A 190 -7.86 17.63 27.83
CA GLY A 190 -7.22 16.36 27.55
C GLY A 190 -6.11 16.51 26.53
N ASN A 191 -5.59 15.41 26.05
CA ASN A 191 -4.62 15.42 24.96
C ASN A 191 -5.02 14.47 23.85
N TYR A 192 -4.71 14.87 22.63
CA TYR A 192 -4.68 13.91 21.55
C TYR A 192 -3.47 13.02 21.76
N THR A 193 -3.72 11.76 22.09
CA THR A 193 -2.70 10.73 21.99
C THR A 193 -2.58 10.40 20.52
N GLN A 194 -1.41 10.65 19.93
CA GLN A 194 -1.04 9.98 18.70
C GLN A 194 -0.83 8.53 19.09
N GLN A 195 -1.89 7.73 19.04
CA GLN A 195 -1.67 6.31 18.87
C GLN A 195 -1.16 6.16 17.45
N VAL A 196 0.16 6.10 17.31
CA VAL A 196 0.77 5.42 16.18
C VAL A 196 0.21 4.01 16.27
N LYS A 197 -0.89 3.76 15.56
CA LYS A 197 -1.25 2.40 15.24
C LYS A 197 -0.13 1.98 14.30
N ASN A 198 0.91 1.38 14.88
CA ASN A 198 1.94 0.68 14.13
C ASN A 198 1.18 -0.39 13.36
N ASN A 199 0.77 -0.05 12.15
CA ASN A 199 0.32 -1.06 11.21
C ASN A 199 1.59 -1.87 10.95
N SER A 200 1.68 -3.03 11.58
CA SER A 200 2.78 -3.96 11.38
C SER A 200 2.86 -4.22 9.89
N LEU A 201 3.94 -3.75 9.26
CA LEU A 201 4.20 -4.06 7.87
C LEU A 201 4.24 -5.57 7.70
N GLN A 202 3.84 -6.06 6.52
CA GLN A 202 3.94 -7.47 6.20
C GLN A 202 5.34 -7.77 5.72
N GLU A 203 6.05 -8.66 6.42
CA GLU A 203 7.37 -9.12 5.99
C GLU A 203 7.25 -9.99 4.74
N ILE A 204 8.14 -9.74 3.78
CA ILE A 204 8.32 -10.52 2.56
C ILE A 204 9.62 -11.30 2.70
N ILE A 205 9.51 -12.62 2.56
CA ILE A 205 10.65 -13.52 2.67
C ILE A 205 11.21 -13.75 1.27
N PRO A 206 12.47 -13.38 1.00
CA PRO A 206 13.14 -13.75 -0.24
C PRO A 206 13.29 -15.27 -0.35
N LYS A 207 13.22 -15.78 -1.58
CA LYS A 207 13.54 -17.18 -1.88
C LYS A 207 15.03 -17.45 -1.68
N SER A 208 15.86 -16.51 -2.12
CA SER A 208 17.31 -16.59 -1.99
C SER A 208 17.95 -15.22 -2.05
N SER A 209 19.10 -15.09 -1.37
CA SER A 209 19.97 -13.93 -1.43
C SER A 209 21.41 -14.38 -1.65
N SER A 210 22.14 -13.71 -2.55
CA SER A 210 23.57 -13.95 -2.75
C SER A 210 24.34 -12.64 -2.77
N LEU A 211 25.48 -12.61 -2.08
CA LEU A 211 26.38 -11.46 -2.02
C LEU A 211 27.64 -11.75 -2.84
N THR A 212 28.08 -10.77 -3.63
CA THR A 212 29.28 -10.83 -4.46
C THR A 212 30.06 -9.53 -4.35
N GLN A 213 31.37 -9.62 -4.15
CA GLN A 213 32.25 -8.46 -4.11
C GLN A 213 32.86 -8.22 -5.49
N LEU A 214 32.66 -7.02 -6.04
CA LEU A 214 33.21 -6.58 -7.31
C LEU A 214 34.39 -5.66 -7.03
N THR A 215 35.55 -6.26 -6.71
CA THR A 215 36.73 -5.54 -6.23
C THR A 215 37.27 -4.53 -7.25
N ALA A 216 37.19 -4.85 -8.54
CA ALA A 216 37.62 -3.95 -9.62
C ALA A 216 36.73 -2.71 -9.74
N GLU A 217 35.44 -2.83 -9.44
CA GLU A 217 34.46 -1.75 -9.47
C GLU A 217 34.28 -1.06 -8.12
N LYS A 218 35.01 -1.52 -7.09
CA LYS A 218 34.87 -1.07 -5.70
C LYS A 218 33.43 -1.14 -5.20
N LYS A 219 32.71 -2.22 -5.52
CA LYS A 219 31.30 -2.40 -5.15
C LYS A 219 31.03 -3.73 -4.48
N THR A 220 30.03 -3.76 -3.61
CA THR A 220 29.38 -5.00 -3.16
C THR A 220 28.04 -5.11 -3.83
N LYS A 221 27.79 -6.23 -4.52
CA LYS A 221 26.52 -6.52 -5.19
C LYS A 221 25.78 -7.60 -4.40
N ILE A 222 24.52 -7.35 -4.10
CA ILE A 222 23.62 -8.31 -3.44
C ILE A 222 22.48 -8.57 -4.40
N HIS A 223 22.23 -9.83 -4.72
CA HIS A 223 21.16 -10.26 -5.59
C HIS A 223 20.09 -10.97 -4.75
N ILE A 224 18.86 -10.49 -4.85
CA ILE A 224 17.71 -10.97 -4.09
C ILE A 224 16.68 -11.50 -5.08
N VAL A 225 16.22 -12.72 -4.85
CA VAL A 225 15.22 -13.39 -5.70
C VAL A 225 14.02 -13.78 -4.84
N PHE A 226 12.82 -13.49 -5.34
CA PHE A 226 11.54 -13.87 -4.74
C PHE A 226 10.87 -14.99 -5.57
N ASP A 227 9.91 -15.70 -4.98
CA ASP A 227 9.19 -16.77 -5.69
C ASP A 227 8.30 -16.23 -6.83
N ALA A 228 7.74 -15.03 -6.64
CA ALA A 228 6.94 -14.28 -7.60
C ALA A 228 7.25 -12.78 -7.46
N PRO A 229 6.89 -11.92 -8.42
CA PRO A 229 7.06 -10.47 -8.28
C PRO A 229 6.44 -9.93 -6.99
N GLN A 230 7.22 -9.28 -6.13
CA GLN A 230 6.73 -8.78 -4.84
C GLN A 230 6.63 -7.26 -4.86
N ILE A 231 5.65 -6.74 -4.10
CA ILE A 231 5.50 -5.31 -3.85
C ILE A 231 6.28 -4.96 -2.58
N ILE A 232 7.35 -4.20 -2.71
CA ILE A 232 8.23 -3.81 -1.59
C ILE A 232 8.07 -2.31 -1.36
N ASP A 233 7.73 -1.94 -0.14
CA ASP A 233 7.52 -0.56 0.30
C ASP A 233 8.59 -0.09 1.31
N GLN A 234 9.22 -1.03 2.02
CA GLN A 234 10.29 -0.72 2.97
C GLN A 234 11.36 -1.83 2.99
N ILE A 235 12.61 -1.43 3.21
CA ILE A 235 13.76 -2.33 3.30
C ILE A 235 14.57 -1.99 4.54
N THR A 236 14.95 -3.01 5.31
CA THR A 236 15.82 -2.87 6.48
C THR A 236 17.10 -3.65 6.28
N PHE A 237 18.24 -3.03 6.59
CA PHE A 237 19.55 -3.65 6.55
C PHE A 237 20.11 -3.82 7.95
N ASP A 238 20.53 -5.05 8.27
CA ASP A 238 21.40 -5.31 9.41
C ASP A 238 22.86 -5.26 8.96
N ILE A 239 23.67 -4.41 9.59
CA ILE A 239 25.08 -4.22 9.28
C ILE A 239 25.89 -4.52 10.53
N SER A 240 26.68 -5.59 10.47
CA SER A 240 27.45 -6.12 11.60
C SER A 240 28.83 -5.49 11.77
N LYS A 241 29.44 -4.98 10.67
CA LYS A 241 30.78 -4.38 10.67
C LYS A 241 31.04 -3.55 9.41
N PRO A 242 31.97 -2.58 9.44
CA PRO A 242 32.65 -2.04 10.63
C PRO A 242 31.68 -1.24 11.53
N GLU A 243 32.14 -0.78 12.69
CA GLU A 243 31.35 0.04 13.62
C GLU A 243 30.91 1.37 12.99
N PHE A 244 31.83 2.03 12.28
CA PHE A 244 31.57 3.29 11.59
C PHE A 244 31.53 3.07 10.09
N TYR A 245 30.41 3.42 9.46
CA TYR A 245 30.27 3.38 8.01
C TYR A 245 29.27 4.41 7.52
N LYS A 246 29.50 4.85 6.29
CA LYS A 246 28.62 5.70 5.51
C LYS A 246 28.78 5.32 4.04
N ARG A 247 27.80 4.65 3.43
CA ARG A 247 27.91 4.07 2.09
C ARG A 247 26.67 4.34 1.24
N ASP A 248 26.90 4.78 0.01
CA ASP A 248 25.84 4.92 -0.96
C ASP A 248 25.35 3.55 -1.45
N VAL A 249 24.04 3.41 -1.52
CA VAL A 249 23.35 2.20 -1.97
C VAL A 249 22.43 2.54 -3.12
N THR A 250 22.50 1.74 -4.18
CA THR A 250 21.59 1.79 -5.32
C THR A 250 20.86 0.47 -5.44
N ILE A 251 19.52 0.52 -5.49
CA ILE A 251 18.68 -0.62 -5.85
C ILE A 251 18.30 -0.50 -7.32
N TYR A 252 18.46 -1.58 -8.06
CA TYR A 252 18.21 -1.61 -9.49
C TYR A 252 17.70 -2.98 -9.95
N LYS A 253 17.19 -3.02 -11.17
CA LYS A 253 16.80 -4.25 -11.89
C LYS A 253 17.50 -4.33 -13.24
N ASN A 254 17.55 -5.54 -13.80
CA ASN A 254 17.99 -5.72 -15.18
C ASN A 254 16.81 -5.54 -16.13
N ALA A 255 16.79 -4.45 -16.89
CA ALA A 255 15.79 -4.17 -17.89
C ALA A 255 16.31 -4.52 -19.29
N THR A 256 15.40 -4.78 -20.23
CA THR A 256 15.76 -5.03 -21.63
C THR A 256 15.16 -3.97 -22.55
N ARG A 257 15.95 -3.50 -23.52
CA ARG A 257 15.49 -2.57 -24.56
C ARG A 257 15.90 -3.05 -25.95
N LYS A 258 15.06 -2.77 -26.95
CA LYS A 258 15.40 -3.03 -28.36
C LYS A 258 16.09 -1.81 -28.96
N VAL A 259 17.35 -1.96 -29.33
CA VAL A 259 18.14 -0.93 -30.02
C VAL A 259 18.61 -1.50 -31.36
N LYS A 260 18.24 -0.85 -32.47
CA LYS A 260 18.67 -1.24 -33.83
C LYS A 260 18.54 -2.75 -34.11
N ARG A 261 17.38 -3.34 -33.78
CA ARG A 261 17.05 -4.77 -33.91
C ARG A 261 17.82 -5.75 -33.01
N LYS A 262 18.64 -5.27 -32.08
CA LYS A 262 19.25 -6.09 -31.01
C LYS A 262 18.58 -5.80 -29.67
N THR A 263 18.43 -6.83 -28.85
CA THR A 263 18.02 -6.68 -27.46
C THR A 263 19.26 -6.46 -26.61
N GLU A 264 19.30 -5.37 -25.87
CA GLU A 264 20.35 -5.02 -24.91
C GLU A 264 19.76 -5.06 -23.51
N THR A 265 20.48 -5.67 -22.57
CA THR A 265 20.17 -5.62 -21.14
C THR A 265 20.94 -4.49 -20.50
N TYR A 266 20.29 -3.69 -19.66
CA TYR A 266 20.92 -2.60 -18.92
C TYR A 266 20.39 -2.56 -17.48
N GLU A 267 21.16 -1.92 -16.59
CA GLU A 267 20.77 -1.70 -15.21
C GLU A 267 19.82 -0.49 -15.14
N GLU A 268 18.58 -0.72 -14.70
CA GLU A 268 17.59 0.31 -14.46
C GLU A 268 17.51 0.59 -12.96
N ASN A 269 17.97 1.77 -12.55
CA ASN A 269 17.94 2.20 -11.15
C ASN A 269 16.50 2.43 -10.70
N ILE A 270 16.15 1.84 -9.55
CA ILE A 270 14.84 1.97 -8.92
C ILE A 270 14.89 3.06 -7.85
N THR A 271 15.87 2.99 -6.93
CA THR A 271 16.03 3.98 -5.86
C THR A 271 17.47 4.03 -5.35
N TYR A 272 17.83 5.12 -4.68
CA TYR A 272 19.11 5.30 -4.01
C TYR A 272 18.91 5.77 -2.57
N PHE A 273 19.81 5.41 -1.66
CA PHE A 273 19.87 5.88 -0.28
C PHE A 273 21.25 5.61 0.32
N GLU A 274 21.50 6.11 1.52
CA GLU A 274 22.77 5.97 2.22
C GLU A 274 22.61 5.08 3.46
N LEU A 275 23.45 4.05 3.59
CA LEU A 275 23.63 3.30 4.83
C LEU A 275 24.55 4.06 5.77
N ASN A 276 24.15 4.22 7.03
CA ASN A 276 24.88 5.03 7.98
C ASN A 276 24.80 4.45 9.40
N SER A 277 25.94 4.30 10.07
CA SER A 277 26.05 3.74 11.43
C SER A 277 25.30 4.56 12.50
N ASP A 278 25.07 5.85 12.27
CA ASP A 278 24.45 6.75 13.24
C ASP A 278 22.91 6.76 13.18
N THR A 279 22.33 6.04 12.20
CA THR A 279 20.89 6.04 11.95
C THR A 279 20.35 4.62 11.81
N LYS A 280 19.02 4.46 11.91
CA LYS A 280 18.40 3.19 11.56
C LYS A 280 18.46 3.01 10.05
N ASN A 281 19.08 1.92 9.59
CA ASN A 281 19.10 1.53 8.18
C ASN A 281 17.77 0.90 7.75
N THR A 282 16.67 1.65 7.89
CA THR A 282 15.33 1.28 7.45
C THR A 282 14.82 2.36 6.52
N PHE A 283 14.53 1.97 5.28
CA PHE A 283 14.24 2.90 4.19
C PHE A 283 12.87 2.59 3.62
N ASN A 284 11.98 3.59 3.63
CA ASN A 284 10.78 3.56 2.82
C ASN A 284 11.20 3.82 1.36
N VAL A 285 10.87 2.90 0.48
CA VAL A 285 11.24 2.96 -0.94
C VAL A 285 10.02 3.31 -1.79
N PRO A 286 10.21 3.89 -2.99
CA PRO A 286 9.17 3.87 -4.00
C PRO A 286 8.71 2.42 -4.22
N GLN A 287 7.40 2.20 -4.37
CA GLN A 287 6.83 0.87 -4.48
C GLN A 287 7.54 0.07 -5.59
N ILE A 288 8.28 -0.97 -5.20
CA ILE A 288 9.00 -1.85 -6.13
C ILE A 288 8.11 -3.03 -6.43
N PHE A 289 7.88 -3.36 -7.71
CA PHE A 289 7.14 -4.57 -8.11
C PHE A 289 8.01 -5.48 -8.98
N GLU A 290 8.87 -6.28 -8.36
CA GLU A 290 9.86 -7.08 -9.09
C GLU A 290 10.04 -8.47 -8.46
N LYS A 291 10.39 -9.45 -9.30
CA LYS A 291 10.73 -10.81 -8.84
C LYS A 291 12.19 -10.93 -8.42
N GLU A 292 13.05 -10.13 -9.01
CA GLU A 292 14.48 -10.07 -8.70
C GLU A 292 14.91 -8.61 -8.59
N ILE A 293 15.75 -8.32 -7.61
CA ILE A 293 16.35 -7.00 -7.43
C ILE A 293 17.83 -7.15 -7.11
N TYR A 294 18.58 -6.13 -7.49
CA TYR A 294 20.00 -6.02 -7.20
C TYR A 294 20.24 -4.80 -6.34
N ILE A 295 21.07 -4.96 -5.32
CA ILE A 295 21.48 -3.91 -4.40
C ILE A 295 22.99 -3.75 -4.58
N SER A 296 23.42 -2.58 -5.05
CA SER A 296 24.83 -2.22 -5.12
C SER A 296 25.17 -1.26 -3.98
N ILE A 297 26.15 -1.64 -3.17
CA ILE A 297 26.77 -0.79 -2.15
C ILE A 297 28.09 -0.30 -2.72
N ASP A 298 28.29 1.01 -2.81
CA ASP A 298 29.57 1.59 -3.21
C ASP A 298 30.55 1.47 -2.05
N ASN A 299 31.64 0.71 -2.27
CA ASN A 299 32.65 0.53 -1.25
C ASN A 299 33.67 1.68 -1.21
N GLN A 300 33.85 2.41 -2.32
CA GLN A 300 34.98 3.30 -2.53
C GLN A 300 36.30 2.59 -2.14
N ASP A 301 37.19 3.25 -1.39
CA ASP A 301 38.46 2.68 -0.93
C ASP A 301 38.34 1.85 0.36
N ASN A 302 37.14 1.69 0.89
CA ASN A 302 36.94 1.01 2.17
C ASN A 302 36.67 -0.49 2.00
N PRO A 303 36.97 -1.31 3.02
CA PRO A 303 36.57 -2.72 3.04
C PRO A 303 35.05 -2.90 2.89
N PRO A 304 34.60 -4.05 2.34
CA PRO A 304 33.18 -4.39 2.25
C PRO A 304 32.48 -4.44 3.61
N LEU A 305 31.22 -4.00 3.67
CA LEU A 305 30.38 -4.11 4.86
C LEU A 305 30.07 -5.58 5.18
N GLY A 306 30.02 -5.92 6.47
CA GLY A 306 29.44 -7.17 6.95
C GLY A 306 27.93 -7.10 6.97
N VAL A 307 27.30 -7.29 5.81
CA VAL A 307 25.84 -7.27 5.67
C VAL A 307 25.27 -8.56 6.29
N GLY A 308 24.43 -8.40 7.30
CA GLY A 308 23.67 -9.47 7.94
C GLY A 308 22.37 -9.74 7.19
N GLU A 309 21.25 -9.73 7.90
CA GLU A 309 19.93 -9.92 7.32
C GLU A 309 19.42 -8.66 6.59
N ILE A 310 18.81 -8.85 5.42
CA ILE A 310 18.07 -7.80 4.73
C ILE A 310 16.60 -8.17 4.74
N LYS A 311 15.77 -7.32 5.34
CA LYS A 311 14.33 -7.54 5.47
C LYS A 311 13.57 -6.65 4.50
N PHE A 312 12.52 -7.22 3.92
CA PHE A 312 11.67 -6.55 2.95
C PHE A 312 10.25 -6.52 3.49
N TYR A 313 9.57 -5.39 3.31
CA TYR A 313 8.27 -5.18 3.89
C TYR A 313 7.29 -4.56 2.90
N GLN A 314 6.04 -4.97 3.01
CA GLN A 314 4.89 -4.46 2.27
C GLN A 314 3.92 -3.73 3.20
N ILE A 315 3.36 -2.62 2.73
CA ILE A 315 2.25 -1.93 3.40
C ILE A 315 1.00 -2.82 3.26
N PRO A 316 0.39 -3.27 4.38
CA PRO A 316 -0.77 -4.16 4.32
C PRO A 316 -1.96 -3.47 3.66
N VAL A 317 -2.61 -4.18 2.73
CA VAL A 317 -3.91 -3.79 2.16
C VAL A 317 -4.95 -4.79 2.64
N SER A 318 -6.10 -4.29 3.11
CA SER A 318 -7.18 -5.13 3.62
C SER A 318 -8.42 -5.04 2.74
N ILE A 319 -9.21 -6.10 2.76
CA ILE A 319 -10.55 -6.16 2.19
C ILE A 319 -11.55 -6.25 3.34
N VAL A 320 -12.64 -5.51 3.23
CA VAL A 320 -13.78 -5.63 4.15
C VAL A 320 -14.97 -6.18 3.38
N THR A 321 -15.55 -7.26 3.88
CA THR A 321 -16.65 -7.98 3.23
C THR A 321 -17.56 -8.65 4.26
N SER A 322 -18.78 -8.99 3.89
CA SER A 322 -19.71 -9.73 4.75
C SER A 322 -19.53 -11.22 4.53
N LEU A 323 -19.23 -11.95 5.61
CA LEU A 323 -19.04 -13.40 5.60
C LEU A 323 -20.06 -14.07 6.52
N ASN A 324 -20.56 -15.23 6.10
CA ASN A 324 -21.44 -16.08 6.89
C ASN A 324 -20.63 -17.14 7.64
N ALA A 325 -21.04 -17.44 8.87
CA ALA A 325 -20.46 -18.53 9.65
C ALA A 325 -20.61 -19.87 8.90
N ASN A 326 -19.54 -20.66 8.89
CA ASN A 326 -19.47 -21.97 8.23
C ASN A 326 -19.69 -21.98 6.70
N GLU A 327 -19.62 -20.82 6.03
CA GLU A 327 -19.65 -20.75 4.58
C GLU A 327 -18.23 -20.84 3.97
N ASN A 328 -18.13 -21.45 2.80
CA ASN A 328 -16.89 -21.54 2.02
C ASN A 328 -16.85 -20.43 0.98
N TYR A 329 -15.80 -19.62 1.03
CA TYR A 329 -15.57 -18.55 0.05
C TYR A 329 -14.30 -18.81 -0.76
N THR A 330 -14.38 -18.46 -2.04
CA THR A 330 -13.26 -18.55 -2.99
C THR A 330 -12.88 -17.16 -3.47
N ILE A 331 -11.60 -16.84 -3.43
CA ILE A 331 -11.01 -15.65 -4.03
C ILE A 331 -10.49 -16.00 -5.40
N LYS A 332 -10.67 -15.10 -6.37
CA LYS A 332 -10.05 -15.17 -7.70
C LYS A 332 -9.39 -13.85 -8.05
N THR A 333 -8.19 -13.89 -8.62
CA THR A 333 -7.42 -12.71 -9.04
C THR A 333 -6.45 -13.04 -10.17
N GLY A 334 -5.76 -12.02 -10.69
CA GLY A 334 -4.76 -12.08 -11.74
C GLY A 334 -5.36 -12.15 -13.13
N ASN A 335 -6.40 -11.34 -13.34
CA ASN A 335 -7.04 -11.16 -14.63
C ASN A 335 -6.95 -9.70 -15.04
N ASN A 336 -5.93 -9.38 -15.83
CA ASN A 336 -5.58 -8.00 -16.19
C ASN A 336 -6.67 -7.26 -16.99
N ASN A 337 -7.65 -7.99 -17.54
CA ASN A 337 -8.73 -7.42 -18.34
C ASN A 337 -9.95 -6.97 -17.52
N LEU A 338 -9.96 -7.22 -16.20
CA LEU A 338 -11.07 -6.83 -15.34
C LEU A 338 -10.94 -5.38 -14.84
N ASN A 339 -12.10 -4.76 -14.68
CA ASN A 339 -12.29 -3.44 -14.07
C ASN A 339 -12.78 -3.58 -12.63
N GLU A 340 -12.60 -2.52 -11.85
CA GLU A 340 -13.01 -2.49 -10.45
C GLU A 340 -14.52 -2.69 -10.33
N PRO A 341 -14.99 -3.60 -9.46
CA PRO A 341 -16.42 -3.81 -9.26
C PRO A 341 -17.03 -2.67 -8.44
N GLN A 342 -18.25 -2.28 -8.79
CA GLN A 342 -19.00 -1.25 -8.06
C GLN A 342 -20.02 -1.92 -7.14
N TYR A 343 -19.76 -1.90 -5.84
CA TYR A 343 -20.69 -2.40 -4.83
C TYR A 343 -21.18 -1.29 -3.89
N ASP A 344 -22.42 -1.40 -3.44
CA ASP A 344 -23.01 -0.47 -2.46
C ASP A 344 -22.24 -0.45 -1.14
N LEU A 345 -21.63 -1.56 -0.74
CA LEU A 345 -20.85 -1.65 0.49
C LEU A 345 -19.73 -0.58 0.55
N SER A 346 -19.18 -0.19 -0.61
CA SER A 346 -18.16 0.87 -0.71
C SER A 346 -18.66 2.25 -0.29
N ASN A 347 -19.98 2.50 -0.30
CA ASN A 347 -20.57 3.78 0.12
C ASN A 347 -20.67 3.92 1.65
N PHE A 348 -20.57 2.83 2.39
CA PHE A 348 -20.74 2.79 3.85
C PHE A 348 -19.42 2.74 4.63
N LYS A 349 -18.27 2.94 3.96
CA LYS A 349 -16.93 2.87 4.57
C LYS A 349 -16.81 3.67 5.88
N ASN A 350 -17.39 4.88 5.91
CA ASN A 350 -17.32 5.79 7.06
C ASN A 350 -18.30 5.45 8.20
N SER A 351 -19.26 4.56 7.95
CA SER A 351 -20.26 4.12 8.93
C SER A 351 -19.93 2.78 9.58
N ILE A 352 -18.89 2.10 9.08
CA ILE A 352 -18.47 0.78 9.57
C ILE A 352 -17.47 0.96 10.74
N SER A 353 -17.66 0.16 11.79
CA SER A 353 -16.76 0.14 12.96
C SER A 353 -15.30 -0.12 12.55
N ALA A 354 -14.37 0.59 13.18
CA ALA A 354 -12.93 0.38 12.96
C ALA A 354 -12.43 -0.98 13.47
N ASN A 355 -13.13 -1.59 14.42
CA ASN A 355 -12.80 -2.90 14.98
C ASN A 355 -13.71 -3.97 14.37
N LEU A 356 -13.17 -4.69 13.40
CA LEU A 356 -13.82 -5.81 12.73
C LEU A 356 -13.10 -7.13 13.07
N PRO A 357 -13.83 -8.26 13.20
CA PRO A 357 -13.22 -9.58 13.25
C PRO A 357 -12.31 -9.82 12.03
N GLU A 358 -11.16 -10.45 12.26
CA GLU A 358 -10.21 -10.76 11.20
C GLU A 358 -10.44 -12.16 10.63
N ALA A 359 -10.46 -12.24 9.30
CA ALA A 359 -10.48 -13.49 8.55
C ALA A 359 -9.19 -13.61 7.73
N SER A 360 -8.72 -14.84 7.48
CA SER A 360 -7.46 -15.10 6.79
C SER A 360 -7.64 -15.90 5.52
N ILE A 361 -6.76 -15.67 4.56
CA ILE A 361 -6.71 -16.40 3.29
C ILE A 361 -5.87 -17.67 3.47
N SER A 362 -6.28 -18.76 2.84
CA SER A 362 -5.60 -20.05 2.81
C SER A 362 -5.64 -20.66 1.40
N GLU A 363 -4.84 -21.71 1.17
CA GLU A 363 -4.84 -22.50 -0.06
C GLU A 363 -4.67 -21.64 -1.35
N ILE A 364 -3.68 -20.77 -1.37
CA ILE A 364 -3.37 -19.96 -2.56
C ILE A 364 -2.80 -20.87 -3.66
N LYS A 365 -3.44 -20.88 -4.82
CA LYS A 365 -3.05 -21.66 -6.00
C LYS A 365 -2.93 -20.75 -7.21
N GLN A 366 -1.73 -20.68 -7.77
CA GLN A 366 -1.48 -20.06 -9.05
C GLN A 366 -1.61 -21.11 -10.16
N ILE A 367 -2.47 -20.82 -11.14
CA ILE A 367 -2.56 -21.55 -12.39
C ILE A 367 -1.42 -21.01 -13.23
N ALA A 368 -0.44 -21.86 -13.52
CA ALA A 368 0.64 -21.50 -14.44
C ALA A 368 -0.01 -21.11 -15.76
N SER A 369 0.10 -19.83 -16.13
CA SER A 369 -0.13 -19.40 -17.50
C SER A 369 0.80 -20.28 -18.33
N ALA A 370 0.24 -21.14 -19.18
CA ALA A 370 1.03 -21.75 -20.22
C ALA A 370 1.70 -20.59 -20.93
N ASP A 371 3.03 -20.50 -20.86
CA ASP A 371 3.78 -19.61 -21.70
C ASP A 371 3.35 -19.95 -23.12
N THR A 372 2.42 -19.16 -23.68
CA THR A 372 2.44 -18.86 -25.09
C THR A 372 3.73 -18.08 -25.28
N THR A 373 4.84 -18.83 -25.25
CA THR A 373 5.94 -18.58 -26.16
C THR A 373 5.26 -18.44 -27.51
N ILE A 374 4.99 -17.19 -27.88
CA ILE A 374 4.92 -16.82 -29.27
C ILE A 374 6.32 -17.17 -29.74
N GLN A 375 6.53 -18.44 -30.09
CA GLN A 375 7.59 -18.82 -30.98
C GLN A 375 7.37 -17.87 -32.15
N ASN A 376 8.23 -16.86 -32.26
CA ASN A 376 8.34 -16.07 -33.46
C ASN A 376 8.75 -17.08 -34.52
N LYS A 377 7.76 -17.77 -35.09
CA LYS A 377 7.96 -18.68 -36.20
C LYS A 377 8.66 -17.83 -37.24
N SER A 378 9.87 -18.26 -37.60
CA SER A 378 10.66 -17.57 -38.60
C SER A 378 9.80 -17.35 -39.85
N PHE A 379 10.06 -16.31 -40.63
CA PHE A 379 9.24 -15.94 -41.80
C PHE A 379 8.86 -17.16 -42.68
N TRP A 380 9.80 -18.10 -42.86
CA TRP A 380 9.68 -19.35 -43.62
C TRP A 380 8.78 -20.43 -42.99
N GLN A 381 8.57 -20.37 -41.67
CA GLN A 381 7.72 -21.30 -40.90
C GLN A 381 6.28 -20.80 -40.77
N GLN A 382 5.96 -19.65 -41.34
CA GLN A 382 4.60 -19.13 -41.39
C GLN A 382 3.76 -19.94 -42.38
N SER A 383 2.54 -20.33 -41.99
CA SER A 383 1.68 -21.17 -42.83
C SER A 383 1.39 -20.56 -44.21
N TRP A 384 1.31 -19.23 -44.32
CA TRP A 384 1.09 -18.54 -45.60
C TRP A 384 2.30 -18.64 -46.56
N PHE A 385 3.52 -18.71 -46.03
CA PHE A 385 4.73 -18.88 -46.84
C PHE A 385 4.78 -20.27 -47.50
N MET A 386 4.40 -21.32 -46.75
CA MET A 386 4.26 -22.67 -47.28
C MET A 386 3.25 -22.75 -48.43
N TRP A 387 2.11 -22.05 -48.32
CA TRP A 387 1.13 -21.97 -49.40
C TRP A 387 1.66 -21.28 -50.66
N ILE A 388 2.48 -20.23 -50.51
CA ILE A 388 3.14 -19.59 -51.66
C ILE A 388 4.09 -20.58 -52.36
N CYS A 389 4.90 -21.33 -51.61
CA CYS A 389 5.78 -22.35 -52.20
C CYS A 389 5.00 -23.44 -52.95
N ILE A 390 3.85 -23.88 -52.40
CA ILE A 390 2.97 -24.86 -53.06
C ILE A 390 2.39 -24.28 -54.36
N ILE A 391 1.96 -23.02 -54.35
CA ILE A 391 1.43 -22.35 -55.56
C ILE A 391 2.52 -22.22 -56.63
N ILE A 392 3.71 -21.78 -56.26
CA ILE A 392 4.84 -21.65 -57.20
C ILE A 392 5.22 -23.03 -57.77
N GLY A 393 5.28 -24.06 -56.94
CA GLY A 393 5.53 -25.43 -57.39
C GLY A 393 4.44 -25.94 -58.35
N GLY A 394 3.17 -25.68 -58.05
CA GLY A 394 2.04 -26.01 -58.92
C GLY A 394 2.12 -25.32 -60.29
N ILE A 395 2.48 -24.03 -60.32
CA ILE A 395 2.67 -23.27 -61.56
C ILE A 395 3.83 -23.85 -62.37
N ALA A 396 4.94 -24.20 -61.74
CA ALA A 396 6.09 -24.80 -62.42
C ALA A 396 5.71 -26.15 -63.07
N ILE A 397 5.00 -27.02 -62.34
CA ILE A 397 4.53 -28.31 -62.86
C ILE A 397 3.56 -28.09 -64.03
N LEU A 398 2.60 -27.17 -63.90
CA LEU A 398 1.69 -26.81 -65.00
C LEU A 398 2.42 -26.28 -66.23
N TYR A 399 3.46 -25.46 -66.04
CA TYR A 399 4.27 -24.95 -67.13
C TYR A 399 5.04 -26.07 -67.84
N PHE A 400 5.70 -26.97 -67.09
CA PHE A 400 6.45 -28.09 -67.67
C PHE A 400 5.53 -29.10 -68.37
N THR A 401 4.38 -29.42 -67.77
CA THR A 401 3.40 -30.31 -68.40
C THR A 401 2.79 -29.70 -69.66
N ALA A 402 2.48 -28.40 -69.67
CA ALA A 402 2.03 -27.70 -70.86
C ALA A 402 3.10 -27.64 -71.96
N SER A 403 4.38 -27.44 -71.60
CA SER A 403 5.50 -27.49 -72.54
C SER A 403 5.66 -28.87 -73.17
N LEU A 404 5.66 -29.93 -72.35
CA LEU A 404 5.75 -31.32 -72.81
C LEU A 404 4.59 -31.70 -73.75
N VAL A 405 3.36 -31.33 -73.41
CA VAL A 405 2.19 -31.56 -74.27
C VAL A 405 2.28 -30.78 -75.59
N LYS A 406 2.90 -29.59 -75.57
CA LYS A 406 3.11 -28.78 -76.78
C LYS A 406 4.20 -29.36 -77.67
N ASP A 407 5.23 -29.96 -77.09
CA ASP A 407 6.30 -30.65 -77.82
C ASP A 407 5.81 -31.98 -78.41
N MET A 408 4.93 -32.71 -77.71
CA MET A 408 4.28 -33.93 -78.23
C MET A 408 3.29 -33.69 -79.38
N LYS A 409 2.82 -32.45 -79.58
CA LYS A 409 1.94 -32.07 -80.72
C LYS A 409 2.72 -31.56 -81.94
N LYS A 410 4.05 -31.55 -81.88
CA LYS A 410 4.95 -31.13 -82.96
C LYS A 410 5.63 -32.30 -83.70
N GLU A 411 5.33 -33.53 -83.31
CA GLU A 411 5.44 -34.72 -84.17
C GLU A 411 4.08 -34.99 -84.82
#